data_AF-A0A535I9H9-F1
#
_entry.id   AF-A0A535I9H9-F1
#
_cell.length_a   1.000
_cell.length_b   1.000
_cell.length_c   1.000
_cell.angle_alpha   90.00
_cell.angle_beta   90.00
_cell.angle_gamma   90.00
#
_symmetry.space_group_name_H-M   'P 1'
#
loop_
_entity.id
_entity.type
_entity.pdbx_description
1 polymer ?
#
loop_
_entity_poly.entity_id
_entity_poly.type
_entity_poly.pdbx_seq_one_letter_code
_entity_poly.pdbx_strand_id
1 'polypeptide(L)'
;MRTLATQVKLRRLIRTFGESWTRLASEPLERGVAGSVIDRLLGLSAELRVSWHRESLARPLETPLEGYVAESMRMIELAIAGLQQAGADLDLLRGDFEAAALPLEVFLRGLDAEPALQRSA
;
A
#
# COMPACT_ATOMS: atom_id res chain seq x y z
N MET A 1 2.82 19.93 -1.06
CA MET A 1 3.20 18.58 -0.57
C MET A 1 3.57 17.73 -1.78
N ARG A 2 4.65 16.97 -1.71
CA ARG A 2 5.23 16.16 -2.77
C ARG A 2 4.48 14.84 -2.97
N THR A 3 4.01 14.20 -1.90
CA THR A 3 3.46 12.82 -1.95
C THR A 3 2.03 12.70 -1.42
N LEU A 4 1.29 13.82 -1.30
CA LEU A 4 -0.01 13.87 -0.62
C LEU A 4 -1.04 12.92 -1.24
N ALA A 5 -1.15 12.86 -2.57
CA ALA A 5 -2.15 12.01 -3.21
C ALA A 5 -1.83 10.53 -3.01
N THR A 6 -0.55 10.16 -3.10
CA THR A 6 -0.07 8.80 -2.82
C THR A 6 -0.33 8.42 -1.36
N GLN A 7 0.00 9.31 -0.41
CA GLN A 7 -0.25 9.08 1.02
C GLN A 7 -1.74 8.86 1.35
N VAL A 8 -2.64 9.67 0.77
CA VAL A 8 -4.09 9.52 0.98
C VAL A 8 -4.57 8.16 0.49
N LYS A 9 -4.10 7.72 -0.68
CA LYS A 9 -4.46 6.42 -1.25
C LYS A 9 -3.87 5.26 -0.46
N LEU A 10 -2.63 5.38 0.00
CA LEU A 10 -2.00 4.37 0.85
C LEU A 10 -2.77 4.20 2.17
N ARG A 11 -3.14 5.30 2.84
CA ARG A 11 -4.00 5.25 4.03
C ARG A 11 -5.35 4.58 3.76
N ARG A 12 -5.97 4.90 2.62
CA ARG A 12 -7.23 4.27 2.21
C ARG A 12 -7.04 2.77 2.02
N LEU A 13 -5.95 2.34 1.40
CA LEU A 13 -5.62 0.92 1.21
C LEU A 13 -5.39 0.22 2.55
N ILE A 14 -4.53 0.74 3.43
CA ILE A 14 -4.26 0.19 4.78
C ILE A 14 -5.56 0.02 5.57
N ARG A 15 -6.39 1.06 5.62
CA ARG A 15 -7.68 1.01 6.33
C ARG A 15 -8.61 -0.05 5.72
N THR A 16 -8.73 -0.07 4.39
CA THR A 16 -9.62 -1.04 3.70
C THR A 16 -9.13 -2.47 3.91
N PHE A 17 -7.81 -2.69 3.93
CA PHE A 17 -7.20 -3.99 4.22
C PHE A 17 -7.57 -4.46 5.62
N GLY A 18 -7.37 -3.61 6.65
CA GLY A 18 -7.73 -3.96 8.03
C GLY A 18 -9.22 -4.27 8.22
N GLU A 19 -10.11 -3.48 7.59
CA GLU A 19 -11.56 -3.73 7.60
C GLU A 19 -11.93 -5.05 6.90
N SER A 20 -11.22 -5.38 5.82
CA SER A 20 -11.45 -6.59 5.02
C SER A 20 -10.92 -7.83 5.72
N TRP A 21 -9.79 -7.71 6.42
CA TRP A 21 -9.17 -8.78 7.18
C TRP A 21 -10.11 -9.36 8.25
N THR A 22 -10.80 -8.49 9.00
CA THR A 22 -11.78 -8.95 10.01
C THR A 22 -12.85 -9.85 9.39
N ARG A 23 -13.26 -9.58 8.14
CA ARG A 23 -14.25 -10.39 7.42
C ARG A 23 -13.66 -11.69 6.87
N LEU A 24 -12.45 -11.61 6.29
CA LEU A 24 -11.73 -12.77 5.75
C LEU A 24 -11.37 -13.78 6.84
N ALA A 25 -11.08 -13.32 8.06
CA ALA A 25 -10.79 -14.18 9.21
C ALA A 25 -12.05 -14.82 9.82
N SER A 26 -13.24 -14.21 9.65
CA SER A 26 -14.49 -14.69 10.26
C SER A 26 -15.30 -15.64 9.37
N GLU A 27 -15.17 -15.53 8.04
CA GLU A 27 -15.90 -16.36 7.07
C GLU A 27 -14.93 -17.26 6.31
N PRO A 28 -15.04 -18.61 6.40
CA PRO A 28 -14.24 -19.51 5.57
C PRO A 28 -14.55 -19.21 4.10
N LEU A 29 -13.56 -18.69 3.36
CA LEU A 29 -13.68 -18.15 1.99
C LEU A 29 -14.84 -18.73 1.18
N GLU A 30 -16.03 -18.13 1.28
CA GLU A 30 -17.02 -18.30 0.23
C GLU A 30 -16.41 -17.61 -1.00
N ARG A 31 -16.02 -18.42 -1.99
CA ARG A 31 -15.18 -18.02 -3.13
C ARG A 31 -15.63 -16.75 -3.85
N GLY A 32 -16.91 -16.37 -3.76
CA GLY A 32 -17.44 -15.13 -4.32
C GLY A 32 -17.19 -13.86 -3.49
N VAL A 33 -17.31 -13.94 -2.15
CA VAL A 33 -17.18 -12.78 -1.27
C VAL A 33 -15.72 -12.36 -1.14
N ALA A 34 -14.83 -13.33 -0.94
CA ALA A 34 -13.38 -13.08 -0.88
C ALA A 34 -12.85 -12.50 -2.21
N GLY A 35 -13.34 -12.98 -3.36
CA GLY A 35 -12.97 -12.44 -4.67
C GLY A 35 -13.25 -10.95 -4.80
N SER A 36 -14.47 -10.51 -4.45
CA SER A 36 -14.85 -9.09 -4.55
C SER A 36 -14.04 -8.17 -3.63
N VAL A 37 -13.64 -8.66 -2.46
CA VAL A 37 -12.80 -7.95 -1.50
C VAL A 37 -11.39 -7.79 -2.06
N ILE A 38 -10.83 -8.86 -2.61
CA ILE A 38 -9.47 -8.85 -3.13
C ILE A 38 -9.38 -7.98 -4.39
N ASP A 39 -10.36 -8.05 -5.30
CA ASP A 39 -10.44 -7.18 -6.47
C ASP A 39 -10.47 -5.70 -6.08
N ARG A 40 -11.20 -5.36 -5.01
CA ARG A 40 -11.22 -4.00 -4.47
C ARG A 40 -9.86 -3.58 -3.92
N LEU A 41 -9.15 -4.45 -3.21
CA LEU A 41 -7.82 -4.16 -2.67
C LEU A 41 -6.79 -3.98 -3.79
N LEU A 42 -6.83 -4.82 -4.83
CA LEU A 42 -5.99 -4.69 -6.02
C LEU A 42 -6.28 -3.38 -6.78
N GLY A 43 -7.55 -3.00 -6.91
CA GLY A 43 -7.94 -1.71 -7.49
C GLY A 43 -7.34 -0.52 -6.73
N LEU A 44 -7.38 -0.54 -5.39
CA LEU A 44 -6.76 0.49 -4.55
C LEU A 44 -5.24 0.51 -4.67
N SER A 45 -4.59 -0.65 -4.79
CA SER A 45 -3.14 -0.75 -5.07
C SER A 45 -2.78 -0.14 -6.43
N ALA A 46 -3.59 -0.40 -7.46
CA ALA A 46 -3.39 0.20 -8.78
C ALA A 46 -3.55 1.74 -8.75
N GLU A 47 -4.56 2.26 -8.05
CA GLU A 47 -4.75 3.71 -7.84
C GLU A 47 -3.53 4.35 -7.15
N LEU A 48 -2.97 3.66 -6.15
CA LEU A 48 -1.77 4.07 -5.42
C LEU A 48 -0.57 4.18 -6.38
N ARG A 49 -0.30 3.14 -7.17
CA ARG A 49 0.80 3.12 -8.15
C ARG A 49 0.68 4.22 -9.20
N VAL A 50 -0.54 4.45 -9.72
CA VAL A 50 -0.80 5.55 -10.66
C VAL A 50 -0.55 6.92 -10.02
N SER A 51 -0.92 7.08 -8.74
CA SER A 51 -0.64 8.30 -7.99
C SER A 51 0.85 8.55 -7.86
N TRP A 52 1.58 7.51 -7.44
CA TRP A 52 3.02 7.59 -7.24
C TRP A 52 3.73 7.93 -8.54
N HIS A 53 3.39 7.26 -9.63
CA HIS A 53 3.99 7.55 -10.93
C HIS A 53 3.81 9.01 -11.37
N ARG A 54 2.63 9.60 -11.12
CA ARG A 54 2.40 11.03 -11.43
C ARG A 54 3.24 11.96 -10.54
N GLU A 55 3.32 11.67 -9.25
CA GLU A 55 4.07 12.48 -8.29
C GLU A 55 5.59 12.33 -8.47
N SER A 56 6.07 11.14 -8.80
CA SER A 56 7.50 10.85 -9.05
C SER A 56 8.00 11.52 -10.33
N LEU A 57 7.17 11.61 -11.37
CA LEU A 57 7.50 12.38 -12.57
C LEU A 57 7.58 13.89 -12.28
N ALA A 58 6.68 14.42 -11.45
CA ALA A 58 6.67 15.84 -11.11
C ALA A 58 7.84 16.23 -10.22
N ARG A 59 8.24 15.34 -9.31
CA ARG A 59 9.40 15.50 -8.43
C ARG A 59 10.08 14.13 -8.28
N PRO A 60 11.15 13.86 -9.05
CA PRO A 60 11.91 12.60 -8.99
C PRO A 60 12.71 12.49 -7.70
N LEU A 61 12.73 11.30 -7.09
CA LEU A 61 13.58 11.02 -5.94
C LEU A 61 14.94 10.50 -6.42
N GLU A 62 15.90 10.39 -5.51
CA GLU A 62 17.11 9.63 -5.79
C GLU A 62 16.78 8.16 -6.04
N THR A 63 17.50 7.51 -6.96
CA THR A 63 17.22 6.15 -7.42
C THR A 63 17.02 5.13 -6.29
N PRO A 64 17.81 5.11 -5.19
CA PRO A 64 17.59 4.16 -4.10
C PRO A 64 16.23 4.35 -3.41
N LEU A 65 15.77 5.59 -3.28
CA LEU A 65 14.49 5.92 -2.66
C LEU A 65 13.31 5.58 -3.59
N GLU A 66 13.47 5.80 -4.89
CA GLU A 66 12.48 5.36 -5.89
C GLU A 66 12.34 3.83 -5.88
N GLY A 67 13.48 3.12 -5.81
CA GLY A 67 13.53 1.67 -5.69
C GLY A 67 12.82 1.17 -4.44
N TYR A 68 13.05 1.80 -3.29
CA TYR A 68 12.36 1.45 -2.04
C TYR A 68 10.84 1.60 -2.16
N VAL A 69 10.34 2.69 -2.76
CA VAL A 69 8.90 2.91 -2.93
C VAL A 69 8.30 1.88 -3.89
N ALA A 70 8.96 1.62 -5.02
CA ALA A 70 8.50 0.65 -6.01
C ALA A 70 8.45 -0.77 -5.43
N GLU A 71 9.48 -1.18 -4.70
CA GLU A 71 9.55 -2.48 -4.04
C GLU A 71 8.48 -2.62 -2.97
N SER A 72 8.29 -1.59 -2.13
CA SER A 72 7.23 -1.60 -1.12
C SER A 72 5.84 -1.76 -1.75
N MET A 73 5.55 -1.05 -2.84
CA MET A 73 4.29 -1.19 -3.57
C MET A 73 4.12 -2.58 -4.20
N ARG A 74 5.21 -3.16 -4.73
CA ARG A 74 5.21 -4.52 -5.28
C ARG A 74 4.90 -5.55 -4.20
N MET A 75 5.51 -5.43 -3.03
CA MET A 75 5.27 -6.34 -1.89
C MET A 75 3.83 -6.23 -1.38
N ILE A 76 3.27 -5.03 -1.31
CA ILE A 76 1.85 -4.80 -0.99
C ILE A 76 0.94 -5.54 -1.98
N GLU A 77 1.21 -5.39 -3.29
CA GLU A 77 0.40 -6.02 -4.34
C GLU A 77 0.50 -7.56 -4.28
N LEU A 78 1.69 -8.11 -4.05
CA LEU A 78 1.88 -9.55 -3.89
C LEU A 78 1.15 -10.11 -2.68
N ALA A 79 1.21 -9.42 -1.53
CA ALA A 79 0.49 -9.84 -0.33
C ALA A 79 -1.02 -9.87 -0.56
N ILE A 80 -1.57 -8.86 -1.25
CA ILE A 80 -3.00 -8.83 -1.62
C ILE A 80 -3.36 -9.95 -2.60
N ALA A 81 -2.56 -10.15 -3.65
CA ALA A 81 -2.82 -11.20 -4.64
C ALA A 81 -2.72 -12.61 -4.04
N GLY A 82 -1.84 -12.79 -3.05
CA GLY A 82 -1.70 -14.04 -2.30
C GLY A 82 -2.99 -14.47 -1.59
N LEU A 83 -3.85 -13.53 -1.20
CA LEU A 83 -5.12 -13.83 -0.52
C LEU A 83 -6.09 -14.64 -1.38
N GLN A 84 -5.91 -14.66 -2.72
CA GLN A 84 -6.73 -15.46 -3.63
C GLN A 84 -6.33 -16.94 -3.66
N GLN A 85 -5.12 -17.27 -3.17
CA GLN A 85 -4.57 -18.60 -3.32
C GLN A 85 -5.20 -19.56 -2.30
N ALA A 86 -5.66 -20.71 -2.80
CA ALA A 86 -6.21 -21.75 -1.94
C ALA A 86 -5.12 -22.28 -0.98
N GLY A 87 -5.42 -22.29 0.32
CA GLY A 87 -4.47 -22.72 1.35
C GLY A 87 -3.38 -21.70 1.68
N ALA A 88 -3.52 -20.45 1.25
CA ALA A 88 -2.62 -19.38 1.68
C ALA A 88 -2.67 -19.20 3.20
N ASP A 89 -1.50 -18.99 3.80
CA ASP A 89 -1.39 -18.55 5.18
C ASP A 89 -1.77 -17.06 5.25
N LEU A 90 -3.01 -16.82 5.70
CA LEU A 90 -3.57 -15.49 5.74
C LEU A 90 -2.80 -14.59 6.73
N ASP A 91 -2.35 -15.13 7.86
CA ASP A 91 -1.63 -14.35 8.88
C ASP A 91 -0.24 -13.94 8.37
N LEU A 92 0.42 -14.84 7.62
CA LEU A 92 1.66 -14.52 6.93
C LEU A 92 1.47 -13.38 5.91
N LEU A 93 0.44 -13.48 5.05
CA LEU A 93 0.16 -12.44 4.04
C LEU A 93 -0.23 -11.10 4.66
N ARG A 94 -0.92 -11.12 5.80
CA ARG A 94 -1.16 -9.91 6.59
C ARG A 94 0.14 -9.31 7.09
N GLY A 95 1.04 -10.13 7.64
CA GLY A 95 2.36 -9.70 8.08
C GLY A 95 3.16 -9.05 6.95
N ASP A 96 3.18 -9.67 5.77
CA ASP A 96 3.85 -9.15 4.57
C ASP A 96 3.27 -7.81 4.11
N PHE A 97 1.94 -7.69 4.11
CA PHE A 97 1.25 -6.43 3.79
C PHE A 97 1.63 -5.32 4.78
N GLU A 98 1.53 -5.58 6.09
CA GLU A 98 1.80 -4.58 7.14
C GLU A 98 3.28 -4.17 7.13
N ALA A 99 4.20 -5.12 6.93
CA ALA A 99 5.64 -4.88 6.85
C ALA A 99 6.04 -4.01 5.65
N ALA A 100 5.27 -4.05 4.55
CA ALA A 100 5.51 -3.20 3.39
C ALA A 100 4.77 -1.85 3.49
N ALA A 101 3.50 -1.85 3.92
CA ALA A 101 2.63 -0.68 3.86
C ALA A 101 2.90 0.37 4.96
N LEU A 102 3.14 -0.07 6.20
CA LEU A 102 3.30 0.85 7.33
C LEU A 102 4.63 1.64 7.25
N PRO A 103 5.78 1.01 6.97
CA PRO A 103 7.02 1.75 6.78
C PRO A 103 6.95 2.71 5.58
N LEU A 104 6.32 2.28 4.47
CA LEU A 104 6.11 3.14 3.31
C LEU A 104 5.28 4.38 3.66
N GLU A 105 4.25 4.24 4.50
CA GLU A 105 3.45 5.39 4.95
C GLU A 105 4.30 6.41 5.72
N VAL A 106 5.12 5.94 6.66
CA VAL A 106 6.01 6.79 7.46
C VAL A 106 7.04 7.47 6.55
N PHE A 107 7.64 6.71 5.64
CA PHE A 107 8.62 7.21 4.68
C PHE A 107 8.04 8.34 3.81
N LEU A 108 6.86 8.13 3.20
CA LEU A 108 6.23 9.13 2.34
C LEU A 108 5.89 10.42 3.09
N ARG A 109 5.49 10.32 4.37
CA ARG A 109 5.27 11.50 5.24
C ARG A 109 6.59 12.23 5.53
N GLY A 110 7.69 11.51 5.74
CA GLY A 110 9.03 12.07 5.94
C GLY A 110 9.48 12.95 4.77
N LEU A 111 9.25 12.50 3.54
CA LEU A 111 9.57 13.26 2.32
C LEU A 111 8.84 14.61 2.22
N ASP A 112 7.68 14.74 2.87
CA ASP A 112 6.91 15.99 2.91
C ASP A 112 7.30 16.92 4.05
N ALA A 113 7.90 16.38 5.12
CA ALA A 113 8.36 17.14 6.29
C ALA A 113 9.71 17.83 6.05
N GLU A 114 10.62 17.18 5.32
CA GLU A 114 11.97 17.67 5.02
C GLU A 114 12.02 19.07 4.35
N PRO A 115 11.18 19.39 3.34
CA PRO A 115 11.15 20.73 2.77
C PRO A 115 10.48 21.79 3.68
N ALA A 116 9.77 21.41 4.75
CA ALA A 116 9.23 22.37 5.72
C ALA A 116 10.30 22.85 6.71
N LEU A 117 11.20 21.95 7.10
CA LEU A 117 12.33 22.25 7.98
C LEU A 117 13.33 23.21 7.32
N GLN A 118 13.63 23.02 6.04
CA GLN A 118 14.54 23.91 5.27
C GLN A 118 14.01 25.34 5.07
N ARG A 119 12.71 25.59 5.23
CA ARG A 119 12.11 26.94 5.10
C ARG A 119 12.06 27.73 6.40
N SER A 120 12.34 27.07 7.53
CA SER A 120 12.19 27.64 8.87
C SER A 120 13.54 27.96 9.53
N ALA A 121 14.64 27.75 8.80
CA ALA A 121 16.03 28.03 9.16
C ALA A 121 16.59 29.12 8.25
#